data_AF-A0A0Q3HVN7-F1
#
_entry.id   AF-A0A0Q3HVN7-F1
#
_cell.length_a   1.000
_cell.length_b   1.000
_cell.length_c   1.000
_cell.angle_alpha   90.00
_cell.angle_beta   90.00
_cell.angle_gamma   90.00
#
_symmetry.space_group_name_H-M   'P 1'
#
loop_
_entity.id
_entity.type
_entity.pdbx_description
1 polymer ?
#
loop_
_entity_poly.entity_id
_entity_poly.type
_entity_poly.pdbx_seq_one_letter_code
_entity_poly.pdbx_strand_id
1 'polypeptide(L)'
;MPDFVSDKHLFHNPVEFALSKIGGTYKMPILWRVKDKAWRYSELSNSIPHISDRMLSKNLKELLEDGFITKEIFPEVPPRTEYNITERGRKAIEIITVLRNYGLNLMKDFGIEEK
;
A
#
# COMPACT_ATOMS: atom_id res chain seq x y z
N MET A 1 -24.52 9.26 -4.53
CA MET A 1 -23.17 9.31 -3.93
C MET A 1 -22.81 10.78 -3.79
N PRO A 2 -22.40 11.27 -2.61
CA PRO A 2 -22.13 12.69 -2.44
C PRO A 2 -20.77 13.06 -3.03
N ASP A 3 -20.72 14.20 -3.69
CA ASP A 3 -19.46 14.87 -4.00
C ASP A 3 -18.87 15.48 -2.73
N PHE A 4 -17.55 15.45 -2.58
CA PHE A 4 -16.85 16.11 -1.47
C PHE A 4 -15.41 16.47 -1.85
N VAL A 5 -14.81 17.40 -1.11
CA VAL A 5 -13.45 17.88 -1.37
C VAL A 5 -12.49 17.40 -0.29
N SER A 6 -11.33 16.91 -0.71
CA SER A 6 -10.20 16.58 0.17
C SER A 6 -8.89 16.93 -0.53
N ASP A 7 -7.93 17.55 0.17
CA ASP A 7 -6.61 17.92 -0.36
C ASP A 7 -6.67 18.67 -1.72
N LYS A 8 -7.62 19.61 -1.83
CA LYS A 8 -7.92 20.38 -3.07
C LYS A 8 -8.38 19.55 -4.27
N HIS A 9 -8.75 18.29 -4.07
CA HIS A 9 -9.34 17.41 -5.07
C HIS A 9 -10.82 17.20 -4.79
N LEU A 10 -11.64 17.28 -5.85
CA LEU A 10 -13.05 16.92 -5.83
C LEU A 10 -13.17 15.41 -6.05
N PHE A 11 -13.86 14.73 -5.14
CA PHE A 11 -14.20 13.31 -5.25
C PHE A 11 -15.70 13.18 -5.51
N HIS A 12 -16.07 12.28 -6.41
CA HIS A 12 -17.47 12.05 -6.78
C HIS A 12 -18.16 10.98 -5.93
N ASN A 13 -17.37 10.18 -5.22
CA ASN A 13 -17.87 9.17 -4.30
C ASN A 13 -16.79 8.68 -3.31
N PRO A 14 -17.20 8.05 -2.19
CA PRO A 14 -16.24 7.53 -1.20
C PRO A 14 -15.30 6.42 -1.71
N VAL A 15 -15.69 5.67 -2.75
CA VAL A 15 -14.83 4.61 -3.32
C VAL A 15 -13.65 5.22 -4.04
N GLU A 16 -13.87 6.29 -4.81
CA GLU A 16 -12.81 7.06 -5.45
C GLU A 16 -11.81 7.61 -4.43
N PHE A 17 -12.30 8.13 -3.30
CA PHE A 17 -11.45 8.57 -2.20
C PHE A 17 -10.64 7.43 -1.57
N ALA A 18 -11.25 6.27 -1.32
CA ALA A 18 -10.53 5.10 -0.84
C ALA A 18 -9.43 4.67 -1.84
N LEU A 19 -9.74 4.64 -3.14
CA LEU A 19 -8.79 4.31 -4.19
C LEU A 19 -7.64 5.32 -4.32
N SER A 20 -7.87 6.60 -4.05
CA SER A 20 -6.75 7.58 -4.03
C SER A 20 -5.77 7.32 -2.88
N LYS A 21 -6.28 6.83 -1.75
CA LYS A 21 -5.49 6.55 -0.54
C LYS A 21 -4.74 5.23 -0.59
N ILE A 22 -5.39 4.13 -1.00
CA ILE A 22 -4.78 2.78 -0.98
C ILE A 22 -4.65 2.13 -2.36
N GLY A 23 -5.25 2.70 -3.40
CA GLY A 23 -5.22 2.14 -4.76
C GLY A 23 -3.92 2.42 -5.51
N GLY A 24 -3.98 2.19 -6.83
CA GLY A 24 -2.81 2.20 -7.70
C GLY A 24 -1.99 0.90 -7.63
N THR A 25 -0.93 0.83 -8.43
CA THR A 25 -0.17 -0.40 -8.64
C THR A 25 0.60 -0.88 -7.41
N TYR A 26 1.10 0.04 -6.57
CA TYR A 26 2.12 -0.30 -5.56
C TYR A 26 1.71 -0.11 -4.10
N LYS A 27 0.71 0.72 -3.79
CA LYS A 27 0.30 0.95 -2.39
C LYS A 27 -0.22 -0.32 -1.72
N MET A 28 -1.13 -1.06 -2.37
CA MET A 28 -1.66 -2.31 -1.80
C MET A 28 -0.58 -3.39 -1.65
N PRO A 29 0.31 -3.66 -2.63
CA PRO A 29 1.45 -4.55 -2.42
C PRO A 29 2.36 -4.15 -1.26
N ILE A 30 2.68 -2.85 -1.10
CA ILE A 30 3.49 -2.36 0.01
C ILE A 30 2.80 -2.66 1.34
N LEU A 31 1.53 -2.26 1.48
CA LEU A 31 0.73 -2.53 2.68
C LEU A 31 0.65 -4.03 2.98
N TRP A 32 0.48 -4.85 1.95
CA TRP A 32 0.44 -6.31 2.07
C TRP A 32 1.73 -6.89 2.65
N ARG A 33 2.90 -6.30 2.38
CA ARG A 33 4.18 -6.78 2.96
C ARG A 33 4.37 -6.33 4.39
N VAL A 34 4.10 -5.06 4.69
CA VAL A 34 4.34 -4.49 6.03
C VAL A 34 3.32 -4.94 7.07
N LYS A 35 2.25 -5.65 6.67
CA LYS A 35 1.26 -6.21 7.60
C LYS A 35 1.85 -7.27 8.54
N ASP A 36 2.85 -8.03 8.07
CA ASP A 36 3.38 -9.21 8.75
C ASP A 36 4.59 -8.90 9.64
N LYS A 37 5.41 -7.92 9.25
CA LYS A 37 6.61 -7.51 9.99
C LYS A 37 7.06 -6.11 9.59
N ALA A 38 7.98 -5.54 10.36
CA ALA A 38 8.76 -4.39 9.96
C ALA A 38 9.64 -4.73 8.73
N TRP A 39 9.74 -3.82 7.76
CA TRP A 39 10.60 -3.99 6.59
C TRP A 39 11.61 -2.88 6.46
N ARG A 40 12.87 -3.20 6.13
CA ARG A 40 13.83 -2.20 5.66
C ARG A 40 13.51 -1.78 4.23
N TYR A 41 13.95 -0.59 3.83
CA TYR A 41 13.72 -0.09 2.46
C TYR A 41 14.18 -1.07 1.37
N SER A 42 15.43 -1.56 1.47
CA SER A 42 16.02 -2.46 0.46
C SER A 42 15.32 -3.81 0.42
N GLU A 43 14.96 -4.37 1.57
CA GLU A 43 14.20 -5.62 1.67
C GLU A 43 12.82 -5.47 1.02
N LEU A 44 12.14 -4.34 1.28
CA LEU A 44 10.83 -4.05 0.71
C LEU A 44 10.92 -3.89 -0.81
N SER A 45 11.91 -3.14 -1.30
CA SER A 45 12.19 -2.96 -2.73
C SER A 45 12.41 -4.30 -3.44
N ASN A 46 13.23 -5.18 -2.85
CA ASN A 46 13.48 -6.51 -3.40
C ASN A 46 12.26 -7.44 -3.34
N SER A 47 11.33 -7.22 -2.39
CA SER A 47 10.14 -8.08 -2.22
C SER A 47 8.99 -7.77 -3.19
N ILE A 48 9.06 -6.65 -3.90
CA ILE A 48 8.03 -6.19 -4.84
C ILE A 48 8.64 -6.15 -6.24
N PRO A 49 8.39 -7.16 -7.08
CA PRO A 49 8.92 -7.21 -8.43
C PRO A 49 8.57 -5.95 -9.24
N HIS A 50 9.51 -5.49 -10.06
CA HIS A 50 9.35 -4.39 -11.03
C HIS A 50 9.11 -2.99 -10.44
N ILE A 51 9.11 -2.80 -9.12
CA ILE A 51 9.04 -1.47 -8.53
C ILE A 51 10.39 -0.74 -8.73
N SER A 52 10.35 0.51 -9.18
CA SER A 52 11.54 1.36 -9.21
C SER A 52 11.70 2.10 -7.88
N ASP A 53 12.93 2.47 -7.51
CA ASP A 53 13.21 3.22 -6.28
C ASP A 53 12.41 4.52 -6.20
N ARG A 54 12.28 5.23 -7.32
CA ARG A 54 11.47 6.45 -7.41
C ARG A 54 10.02 6.17 -7.04
N MET A 55 9.46 5.06 -7.52
CA MET A 55 8.08 4.70 -7.27
C MET A 55 7.87 4.19 -5.85
N LEU A 56 8.78 3.37 -5.32
CA LEU A 56 8.73 2.91 -3.95
C LEU A 56 8.79 4.09 -2.97
N SER A 57 9.77 4.99 -3.16
CA SER A 57 9.92 6.19 -2.34
C SER A 57 8.68 7.09 -2.38
N LYS A 58 8.08 7.28 -3.56
CA LYS A 58 6.83 8.04 -3.71
C LYS A 58 5.68 7.39 -2.93
N ASN A 59 5.44 6.09 -3.12
CA ASN A 59 4.32 5.40 -2.46
C ASN A 59 4.51 5.32 -0.94
N LEU A 60 5.74 5.08 -0.46
CA LEU A 60 6.04 5.10 0.98
C LEU A 60 5.79 6.47 1.59
N LYS A 61 6.20 7.55 0.91
CA LYS A 61 5.91 8.92 1.36
C LYS A 61 4.41 9.17 1.49
N GLU A 62 3.64 8.84 0.46
CA GLU A 62 2.18 9.01 0.48
C GLU A 62 1.53 8.18 1.60
N LEU A 63 1.94 6.92 1.78
CA LEU A 63 1.40 6.05 2.84
C LEU A 63 1.78 6.53 4.25
N LEU A 64 2.94 7.16 4.42
CA LEU A 64 3.35 7.80 5.68
C LEU A 64 2.49 9.06 5.95
N GLU A 65 2.34 9.93 4.95
CA GLU A 65 1.55 11.16 5.04
C GLU A 65 0.07 10.86 5.33
N ASP A 66 -0.49 9.83 4.69
CA ASP A 66 -1.84 9.35 4.94
C ASP A 66 -1.96 8.47 6.21
N GLY A 67 -0.86 8.21 6.91
CA GLY A 67 -0.83 7.52 8.21
C GLY A 67 -1.16 6.03 8.16
N PHE A 68 -0.95 5.35 7.02
CA PHE A 68 -1.11 3.89 6.90
C PHE A 68 0.10 3.12 7.41
N ILE A 69 1.28 3.74 7.37
CA ILE A 69 2.53 3.17 7.85
C ILE A 69 3.28 4.20 8.72
N THR A 70 4.23 3.73 9.53
CA THR A 70 5.20 4.55 10.26
C THR A 70 6.61 4.21 9.77
N LYS A 71 7.54 5.17 9.94
CA LYS A 71 8.95 5.01 9.65
C LYS A 71 9.74 5.20 10.94
N GLU A 72 10.51 4.19 11.31
CA GLU A 72 11.43 4.24 12.46
C GLU A 72 12.87 4.30 11.95
N ILE A 73 13.70 5.13 12.60
CA ILE A 73 15.11 5.31 12.26
C ILE A 73 15.92 4.75 13.41
N PHE A 74 16.76 3.76 13.11
CA PHE A 74 17.66 3.15 14.08
C PHE A 74 19.06 3.75 13.89
N PRO A 75 19.60 4.45 14.91
CA PRO A 75 20.92 5.07 14.85
C PRO A 75 22.04 4.05 15.10
N GLU A 76 22.09 3.00 14.27
CA GLU A 76 23.20 2.05 14.21
C GLU A 76 24.14 2.38 13.05
N VAL A 77 25.29 1.71 12.93
CA VAL A 77 26.21 1.85 11.79
C VAL A 77 26.17 0.58 10.94
N PRO A 78 25.71 0.64 9.67
CA PRO A 78 25.11 1.78 8.98
C PRO A 78 23.67 2.06 9.46
N PRO A 79 23.19 3.33 9.41
CA PRO A 79 21.86 3.67 9.88
C PRO A 79 20.81 2.92 9.06
N ARG A 80 19.84 2.32 9.74
CA ARG A 80 18.74 1.61 9.09
C ARG A 80 17.41 2.29 9.36
N THR A 81 16.49 2.12 8.42
CA THR A 81 15.11 2.59 8.57
C THR A 81 14.18 1.43 8.35
N GLU A 82 13.14 1.34 9.18
CA GLU A 82 12.13 0.31 9.10
C GLU A 82 10.75 0.92 8.93
N TYR A 83 9.92 0.24 8.15
CA TYR A 83 8.53 0.62 7.89
C TYR A 83 7.59 -0.35 8.58
N ASN A 84 6.69 0.18 9.38
CA ASN A 84 5.73 -0.57 10.19
C ASN A 84 4.30 -0.20 9.82
N ILE A 85 3.37 -1.15 9.94
CA ILE A 85 1.95 -0.88 9.69
C ILE A 85 1.31 -0.17 10.89
N THR A 86 0.45 0.81 10.62
CA THR A 86 -0.38 1.45 11.65
C THR A 86 -1.72 0.74 11.84
N GLU A 87 -2.48 1.14 12.84
CA GLU A 87 -3.86 0.67 13.02
C GLU A 87 -4.75 1.02 11.81
N ARG A 88 -4.56 2.21 11.21
CA ARG A 88 -5.24 2.58 9.96
C ARG A 88 -4.83 1.65 8.81
N GLY A 89 -3.53 1.34 8.72
CA GLY A 89 -2.99 0.35 7.79
C GLY A 89 -3.66 -1.01 7.94
N ARG A 90 -3.80 -1.51 9.17
CA ARG A 90 -4.45 -2.80 9.46
C ARG A 90 -5.89 -2.87 8.96
N LYS A 91 -6.68 -1.81 9.17
CA LYS A 91 -8.04 -1.72 8.60
C LYS A 91 -8.05 -1.77 7.07
N ALA A 92 -7.06 -1.16 6.42
CA ALA A 92 -6.93 -1.25 4.96
C ALA A 92 -6.61 -2.67 4.49
N ILE A 93 -5.87 -3.47 5.27
CA ILE A 93 -5.56 -4.87 4.93
C ILE A 93 -6.82 -5.72 4.81
N GLU A 94 -7.84 -5.49 5.63
CA GLU A 94 -9.12 -6.22 5.53
C GLU A 94 -9.75 -6.04 4.14
N ILE A 95 -9.81 -4.80 3.65
CA ILE A 95 -10.33 -4.47 2.33
C ILE A 95 -9.44 -5.01 1.21
N ILE A 96 -8.11 -4.89 1.36
CA ILE A 96 -7.16 -5.44 0.40
C ILE A 96 -7.30 -6.96 0.31
N THR A 97 -7.58 -7.64 1.42
CA THR A 97 -7.81 -9.09 1.45
C THR A 97 -9.06 -9.47 0.64
N VAL A 98 -10.16 -8.73 0.83
CA VAL A 98 -11.38 -8.93 0.05
C VAL A 98 -11.13 -8.71 -1.44
N LEU A 99 -10.47 -7.60 -1.80
CA LEU A 99 -10.16 -7.29 -3.20
C LEU A 99 -9.24 -8.33 -3.84
N ARG A 100 -8.22 -8.80 -3.10
CA ARG A 100 -7.31 -9.86 -3.55
C ARG A 100 -8.08 -11.14 -3.83
N ASN A 101 -8.96 -11.56 -2.92
CA ASN A 101 -9.74 -12.78 -3.09
C ASN A 101 -10.72 -12.67 -4.27
N TYR A 102 -11.34 -11.50 -4.45
CA TYR A 102 -12.15 -11.22 -5.63
C TYR A 102 -11.32 -11.30 -6.92
N GLY A 103 -10.12 -10.73 -6.93
CA GLY A 103 -9.19 -10.83 -8.05
C GLY A 103 -8.81 -12.27 -8.41
N LEU A 104 -8.58 -13.12 -7.41
CA LEU A 104 -8.34 -14.55 -7.62
C LEU A 104 -9.55 -15.27 -8.23
N ASN A 105 -10.77 -14.89 -7.84
CA ASN A 105 -11.97 -15.45 -8.44
C ASN A 105 -12.13 -14.97 -9.89
N LEU A 106 -11.89 -13.68 -10.18
CA LEU A 106 -11.90 -13.17 -11.54
C LEU A 106 -10.88 -13.88 -12.43
N MET A 107 -9.68 -14.15 -11.94
CA MET A 107 -8.69 -14.94 -12.69
C MET A 107 -9.26 -16.30 -13.10
N LYS A 108 -9.99 -16.99 -12.21
CA LYS A 108 -10.66 -18.26 -12.55
C LYS A 108 -11.76 -18.07 -13.59
N ASP A 109 -12.60 -17.05 -13.43
CA ASP A 109 -13.70 -16.74 -14.35
C ASP A 109 -13.21 -16.44 -15.77
N PHE A 110 -12.04 -15.80 -15.87
CA PHE A 110 -11.37 -15.49 -17.15
C PHE A 110 -10.38 -16.56 -17.62
N GLY A 111 -10.24 -17.69 -16.91
CA GLY A 111 -9.33 -18.78 -17.29
C GLY A 111 -7.84 -18.41 -17.25
N ILE A 112 -7.45 -17.51 -16.35
CA ILE A 112 -6.07 -17.04 -16.16
C ILE A 112 -5.37 -17.92 -15.10
N GLU A 113 -4.27 -18.57 -15.49
CA GLU A 113 -3.44 -19.37 -14.59
C GLU A 113 -2.32 -18.54 -13.92
N GLU A 114 -1.94 -18.92 -12.70
CA GLU A 114 -0.76 -18.37 -12.02
C GLU A 114 0.51 -18.83 -12.76
N LYS A 115 1.48 -17.92 -12.90
CA LYS A 115 2.80 -18.19 -13.49
C LYS A 115 3.83 -18.51 -12.41
#